data_AF-A0A094FS85-F1
#
_entry.id   AF-A0A094FS85-F1
#
_cell.length_a   1.000
_cell.length_b   1.000
_cell.length_c   1.000
_cell.angle_alpha   90.00
_cell.angle_beta   90.00
_cell.angle_gamma   90.00
#
_symmetry.space_group_name_H-M   'P 1'
#
loop_
_entity.id
_entity.type
_entity.pdbx_description
1 polymer ?
#
loop_
_entity_poly.entity_id
_entity_poly.type
_entity_poly.pdbx_seq_one_letter_code
_entity_poly.pdbx_strand_id
1 'polypeptide(L)'
;MPSLDVSELNIVLGILGTFIVAYGIISVKIKAQWYLGEALPAVVVGIILGPIAAKFLDAERWGSAAPDQQGAITLGIARVVIGVQLVIAGFQLPAKYQQKTWMPMLICLIPVMTIMWLFTTGCILMTVPKLTLHL
;
A
#
# COMPACT_ATOMS: atom_id res chain seq x y z
N MET A 1 28.19 4.20 30.56
CA MET A 1 26.95 4.96 30.28
C MET A 1 26.56 4.55 28.87
N PRO A 2 25.38 3.94 28.62
CA PRO A 2 25.02 3.57 27.26
C PRO A 2 24.90 4.86 26.44
N SER A 3 25.84 5.08 25.54
CA SER A 3 25.78 6.17 24.58
C SER A 3 24.64 5.83 23.62
N LEU A 4 23.58 6.63 23.64
CA LEU A 4 22.57 6.64 22.59
C LEU A 4 23.29 7.04 21.31
N ASP A 5 23.76 6.04 20.55
CA ASP A 5 24.24 6.28 19.21
C ASP A 5 23.01 6.59 18.37
N VAL A 6 22.79 7.87 18.13
CA VAL A 6 21.62 8.39 17.41
C VAL A 6 21.82 8.06 15.94
N SER A 7 21.68 6.79 15.58
CA SER A 7 21.68 6.34 14.21
C SER A 7 20.48 6.96 13.50
N GLU A 8 20.68 7.49 12.29
CA GLU A 8 19.59 8.07 11.48
C GLU A 8 18.40 7.11 11.38
N LEU A 9 18.67 5.81 11.34
CA LEU A 9 17.64 4.77 11.34
C LEU A 9 16.72 4.85 12.57
N ASN A 10 17.26 5.05 13.77
CA ASN A 10 16.47 5.10 15.00
C ASN A 10 15.62 6.37 15.09
N ILE A 11 16.13 7.51 14.60
CA ILE A 11 15.33 8.73 14.47
C ILE A 11 14.15 8.49 13.54
N VAL A 12 14.40 7.90 12.37
CA VAL A 12 13.35 7.77 11.38
C VAL A 12 12.32 6.70 11.77
N LEU A 13 12.75 5.59 12.38
CA LEU A 13 11.84 4.62 12.99
C LEU A 13 10.99 5.24 14.10
N GLY A 14 11.57 6.13 14.92
CA GLY A 14 10.84 6.88 15.94
C GLY A 14 9.77 7.81 15.35
N ILE A 15 10.11 8.54 14.28
CA ILE A 15 9.18 9.44 13.58
C ILE A 15 8.07 8.64 12.88
N LEU A 16 8.43 7.58 12.13
CA LEU A 16 7.45 6.71 11.46
C LEU A 16 6.55 5.99 12.45
N GLY A 17 7.09 5.49 13.56
CA GLY A 17 6.30 4.84 14.61
C GLY A 17 5.32 5.80 15.27
N THR A 18 5.79 6.99 15.66
CA THR A 18 4.92 8.05 16.23
C THR A 18 3.84 8.45 15.23
N PHE A 19 4.21 8.54 13.95
CA PHE A 19 3.28 8.84 12.89
C PHE A 19 2.19 7.77 12.71
N ILE A 20 2.56 6.50 12.61
CA ILE A 20 1.61 5.39 12.44
C ILE A 20 0.61 5.36 13.60
N VAL A 21 1.08 5.60 14.83
CA VAL A 21 0.21 5.67 16.02
C VAL A 21 -0.74 6.87 15.95
N ALA A 22 -0.24 8.07 15.61
CA ALA A 22 -1.07 9.26 15.47
C ALA A 22 -2.12 9.10 14.36
N TYR A 23 -1.73 8.54 13.21
CA TYR A 23 -2.62 8.23 12.11
C TYR A 23 -3.69 7.22 12.52
N GLY A 24 -3.32 6.15 13.22
CA GLY A 24 -4.26 5.14 13.71
C GLY A 24 -5.36 5.74 14.60
N ILE A 25 -5.01 6.69 15.47
CA ILE A 25 -5.97 7.38 16.35
C ILE A 25 -6.89 8.32 15.55
N ILE A 26 -6.32 9.09 14.60
CA ILE A 26 -7.08 10.06 13.80
C ILE A 26 -8.02 9.35 12.81
N SER A 27 -7.57 8.25 12.21
CA SER A 27 -8.34 7.44 11.24
C SER A 27 -9.67 6.97 11.83
N VAL A 28 -9.68 6.54 13.10
CA VAL A 28 -10.91 6.09 13.80
C VAL A 28 -11.91 7.23 13.96
N LYS A 29 -11.44 8.44 14.27
CA LYS A 29 -12.32 9.63 14.37
C LYS A 29 -12.88 10.07 13.03
N ILE A 30 -12.07 10.02 11.96
CA ILE A 30 -12.53 10.37 10.61
C ILE A 30 -13.58 9.36 10.14
N LYS A 31 -13.36 8.07 10.37
CA LYS A 31 -14.33 7.01 10.05
C LYS A 31 -15.68 7.24 10.73
N ALA A 32 -15.67 7.63 12.01
CA ALA A 32 -16.88 7.82 12.81
C ALA A 32 -17.68 9.09 12.45
N GLN A 33 -17.08 10.08 11.79
CA GLN A 33 -17.73 11.36 11.47
C GLN A 33 -17.98 11.58 9.99
N TRP A 34 -17.08 11.14 9.11
CA TRP A 34 -17.14 11.45 7.68
C TRP A 34 -17.61 10.28 6.82
N TYR A 35 -17.79 9.07 7.40
CA TYR A 35 -18.09 7.83 6.68
C TYR A 35 -17.14 7.56 5.49
N LEU A 36 -15.97 8.21 5.49
CA LEU A 36 -15.01 8.18 4.40
C LEU A 36 -14.11 6.94 4.55
N GLY A 37 -13.78 6.29 3.45
CA GLY A 37 -12.89 5.14 3.45
C GLY A 37 -11.52 5.51 4.03
N GLU A 38 -10.99 4.67 4.92
CA GLU A 38 -9.70 4.86 5.63
C GLU A 38 -8.51 5.04 4.65
N ALA A 39 -8.68 4.67 3.38
CA ALA A 39 -7.67 4.83 2.34
C ALA A 39 -7.38 6.30 1.98
N LEU A 40 -8.40 7.17 1.91
CA LEU A 40 -8.20 8.55 1.45
C LEU A 40 -7.35 9.38 2.44
N PRO A 41 -7.64 9.38 3.77
CA PRO A 41 -6.76 10.02 4.73
C PRO A 41 -5.35 9.41 4.75
N ALA A 42 -5.23 8.08 4.61
CA ALA A 42 -3.91 7.42 4.58
C ALA A 42 -3.04 7.96 3.45
N VAL A 43 -3.62 8.12 2.26
CA VAL A 43 -2.92 8.64 1.08
C VAL A 43 -2.52 10.09 1.29
N VAL A 44 -3.43 10.94 1.78
CA VAL A 44 -3.12 12.37 2.03
C VAL A 44 -1.96 12.51 3.00
N VAL A 45 -1.98 11.75 4.09
CA VAL A 45 -0.92 11.86 5.08
C VAL A 45 0.38 11.21 4.59
N GLY A 46 0.30 10.13 3.80
CA GLY A 46 1.44 9.57 3.09
C GLY A 46 2.10 10.57 2.12
N ILE A 47 1.31 11.41 1.43
CA ILE A 47 1.84 12.48 0.58
C ILE A 47 2.54 13.55 1.41
N ILE A 48 1.96 13.96 2.55
CA ILE A 48 2.55 14.95 3.47
C ILE A 48 3.88 14.45 4.06
N LEU A 49 4.03 13.14 4.27
CA LEU A 49 5.25 12.55 4.80
C LEU A 49 6.21 12.04 3.74
N GLY A 50 5.78 12.06 2.48
CA GLY A 50 6.58 11.69 1.34
C GLY A 50 7.74 12.66 1.09
N PRO A 51 8.58 12.36 0.09
CA PRO A 51 9.76 13.15 -0.26
C PRO A 51 9.43 14.60 -0.65
N ILE A 52 8.19 14.86 -1.07
CA ILE A 52 7.70 16.17 -1.52
C ILE A 52 7.52 17.17 -0.36
N ALA A 53 7.21 16.70 0.86
CA ALA A 53 6.88 17.59 1.99
C ALA A 53 7.79 17.41 3.21
N ALA A 54 8.26 16.20 3.54
CA ALA A 54 9.03 15.98 4.77
C ALA A 54 10.43 15.36 4.57
N LYS A 55 10.77 14.80 3.40
CA LYS A 55 12.08 14.17 3.07
C LYS A 55 12.60 13.11 4.07
N PHE A 56 11.77 12.62 4.99
CA PHE A 56 12.18 11.59 5.96
C PHE A 56 12.25 10.18 5.34
N LEU A 57 11.47 9.94 4.28
CA LEU A 57 11.43 8.71 3.51
C LEU A 57 12.18 8.87 2.17
N ASP A 58 13.43 9.34 2.20
CA ASP A 58 14.28 9.31 1.01
C ASP A 58 14.86 7.90 0.83
N ALA A 59 14.28 7.12 -0.09
CA ALA A 59 14.76 5.78 -0.42
C ALA A 59 16.23 5.77 -0.89
N GLU A 60 16.75 6.89 -1.39
CA GLU A 60 18.16 7.11 -1.76
C GLU A 60 19.10 7.14 -0.54
N ARG A 61 18.60 7.62 0.61
CA ARG A 61 19.37 7.74 1.86
C ARG A 61 19.33 6.45 2.67
N TRP A 62 18.28 5.65 2.50
CA TRP A 62 18.08 4.37 3.19
C TRP A 62 18.66 3.18 2.44
N GLY A 63 18.58 3.19 1.10
CA GLY A 63 19.13 2.16 0.23
C GLY A 63 20.52 2.57 -0.26
N SER A 64 21.53 2.39 0.59
CA SER A 64 22.96 2.39 0.25
C SER A 64 23.31 2.93 -1.15
N ALA A 65 23.31 4.27 -1.32
CA ALA A 65 24.00 5.02 -2.38
C ALA A 65 24.02 4.42 -3.81
N ALA A 66 22.96 3.74 -4.26
CA ALA A 66 22.88 3.19 -5.61
C ALA A 66 21.56 3.64 -6.27
N PRO A 67 21.61 4.44 -7.36
CA PRO A 67 20.44 5.08 -7.97
C PRO A 67 19.40 4.11 -8.59
N ASP A 68 19.58 2.80 -8.45
CA ASP A 68 18.70 1.76 -9.02
C ASP A 68 18.00 0.87 -7.96
N GLN A 69 18.28 1.05 -6.66
CA GLN A 69 17.72 0.17 -5.62
C GLN A 69 16.36 0.61 -5.07
N GLN A 70 15.91 1.83 -5.36
CA GLN A 70 14.63 2.34 -4.86
C GLN A 70 13.43 1.53 -5.37
N GLY A 71 13.45 1.12 -6.64
CA GLY A 71 12.41 0.29 -7.24
C GLY A 71 12.34 -1.09 -6.59
N ALA A 72 13.48 -1.71 -6.33
CA ALA A 72 13.56 -3.02 -5.69
C ALA A 72 13.05 -2.99 -4.24
N ILE A 73 13.40 -1.94 -3.49
CA ILE A 73 12.92 -1.75 -2.10
C ILE A 73 11.40 -1.53 -2.08
N THR A 74 10.89 -0.65 -2.95
CA THR A 74 9.45 -0.37 -3.04
C THR A 74 8.67 -1.63 -3.43
N LEU A 75 9.17 -2.38 -4.40
CA LEU A 75 8.57 -3.65 -4.81
C LEU A 75 8.61 -4.69 -3.69
N GLY A 76 9.72 -4.75 -2.94
CA GLY A 76 9.87 -5.62 -1.77
C GLY A 76 8.83 -5.30 -0.68
N ILE A 77 8.69 -4.03 -0.33
CA ILE A 77 7.68 -3.57 0.66
C ILE A 77 6.27 -3.85 0.15
N ALA A 78 5.96 -3.56 -1.11
CA ALA A 78 4.66 -3.84 -1.70
C ALA A 78 4.31 -5.34 -1.61
N ARG A 79 5.26 -6.23 -1.90
CA ARG A 79 5.05 -7.70 -1.76
C ARG A 79 4.75 -8.09 -0.33
N VAL A 80 5.48 -7.55 0.65
CA VAL A 80 5.23 -7.83 2.08
C VAL A 80 3.84 -7.35 2.49
N VAL A 81 3.46 -6.12 2.11
CA VAL A 81 2.15 -5.55 2.43
C VAL A 81 1.02 -6.36 1.79
N ILE A 82 1.15 -6.73 0.52
CA ILE A 82 0.18 -7.62 -0.16
C ILE A 82 0.08 -8.96 0.56
N GLY A 83 1.21 -9.55 0.96
CA GLY A 83 1.24 -10.80 1.72
C GLY A 83 0.47 -10.70 3.04
N VAL A 84 0.69 -9.65 3.82
CA VAL A 84 -0.02 -9.40 5.08
C VAL A 84 -1.52 -9.19 4.84
N GLN A 85 -1.90 -8.42 3.82
CA GLN A 85 -3.30 -8.20 3.47
C GLN A 85 -4.02 -9.49 3.07
N LEU A 86 -3.36 -10.35 2.28
CA LEU A 86 -3.90 -11.66 1.90
C LEU A 86 -4.10 -12.57 3.12
N VAL A 87 -3.16 -12.57 4.07
CA VAL A 87 -3.31 -13.34 5.32
C VAL A 87 -4.48 -12.83 6.14
N ILE A 88 -4.60 -11.51 6.33
CA ILE A 88 -5.72 -10.90 7.07
C ILE A 88 -7.05 -11.22 6.39
N ALA A 89 -7.14 -11.09 5.06
CA ALA A 89 -8.34 -11.44 4.30
C ALA A 89 -8.68 -12.93 4.45
N GLY A 90 -7.66 -13.81 4.44
CA GLY A 90 -7.81 -15.24 4.69
C GLY A 90 -8.40 -15.55 6.06
N PHE A 91 -7.97 -14.85 7.11
CA PHE A 91 -8.53 -15.01 8.46
C PHE A 91 -9.94 -14.44 8.62
N GLN A 92 -10.31 -13.42 7.84
CA GLN A 92 -11.67 -12.84 7.88
C GLN A 92 -12.71 -13.74 7.18
N LEU A 93 -12.27 -14.69 6.33
CA LEU A 93 -13.16 -15.63 5.66
C LEU A 93 -13.61 -16.76 6.60
N PRO A 94 -14.93 -16.99 6.79
CA PRO A 94 -15.41 -18.06 7.67
C PRO A 94 -15.00 -19.44 7.14
N ALA A 95 -14.57 -20.33 8.03
CA ALA A 95 -14.33 -21.72 7.70
C ALA A 95 -15.62 -22.34 7.12
N LYS A 96 -15.57 -22.77 5.85
CA LYS A 96 -16.67 -23.32 5.00
C LYS A 96 -17.42 -22.32 4.09
N TYR A 97 -17.19 -21.01 4.18
CA TYR A 97 -17.82 -20.07 3.23
C TYR A 97 -17.35 -20.34 1.80
N GLN A 98 -16.04 -20.58 1.63
CA GLN A 98 -15.46 -20.95 0.33
C GLN A 98 -16.10 -22.19 -0.30
N GLN A 99 -16.50 -23.19 0.49
CA GLN A 99 -17.11 -24.42 -0.03
C GLN A 99 -18.60 -24.24 -0.32
N LYS A 100 -19.31 -23.43 0.49
CA LYS A 100 -20.75 -23.20 0.31
C LYS A 100 -21.05 -22.29 -0.88
N THR A 101 -20.18 -21.34 -1.18
CA THR A 101 -20.36 -20.33 -2.24
C THR A 101 -19.18 -20.28 -3.20
N TRP A 102 -18.62 -21.44 -3.55
CA TRP A 102 -17.46 -21.52 -4.46
C TRP A 102 -17.77 -20.99 -5.87
N MET A 103 -18.97 -21.26 -6.40
CA MET A 103 -19.39 -20.80 -7.73
C MET A 103 -19.44 -19.28 -7.88
N PRO A 104 -20.18 -18.51 -7.04
CA PRO A 104 -20.20 -17.06 -7.17
C PRO A 104 -18.82 -16.43 -6.90
N MET A 105 -17.99 -17.03 -6.04
CA MET A 105 -16.61 -16.58 -5.83
C MET A 105 -15.73 -16.78 -7.06
N LEU A 106 -15.82 -17.94 -7.73
CA LEU A 106 -15.09 -18.17 -8.98
C LEU A 106 -15.54 -17.24 -10.09
N ILE A 107 -16.85 -16.98 -10.20
CA ILE A 107 -17.39 -16.03 -11.17
C ILE A 107 -16.94 -14.60 -10.85
N CYS A 108 -16.89 -14.21 -9.57
CA CYS A 108 -16.38 -12.89 -9.21
C CYS A 108 -14.87 -12.76 -9.48
N LEU A 109 -14.08 -13.78 -9.18
CA LEU A 109 -12.62 -13.70 -9.25
C LEU A 109 -12.08 -13.86 -10.68
N ILE A 110 -12.71 -14.71 -11.50
CA ILE A 110 -12.20 -15.02 -12.84
C ILE A 110 -12.83 -14.09 -13.89
N PRO A 111 -14.12 -14.22 -14.27
CA PRO A 111 -14.67 -13.42 -15.36
C PRO A 111 -14.86 -11.95 -14.97
N VAL A 112 -15.35 -11.62 -13.76
CA VAL A 112 -15.56 -10.20 -13.40
C VAL A 112 -14.24 -9.45 -13.30
N MET A 113 -13.22 -10.05 -12.66
CA MET A 113 -11.90 -9.42 -12.54
C MET A 113 -11.20 -9.26 -13.90
N THR A 114 -11.31 -10.24 -14.79
CA THR A 114 -10.73 -10.15 -16.15
C THR A 114 -11.44 -9.12 -17.01
N ILE A 115 -12.77 -9.03 -16.97
CA ILE A 115 -13.53 -8.00 -17.69
C ILE A 115 -13.18 -6.60 -17.18
N MET A 116 -13.09 -6.40 -15.86
CA MET A 116 -12.69 -5.12 -15.27
C MET A 116 -11.27 -4.72 -15.72
N TRP A 117 -10.33 -5.67 -15.73
CA TRP A 117 -8.96 -5.44 -16.20
C TRP A 117 -8.90 -5.10 -17.70
N LEU A 118 -9.64 -5.83 -18.55
CA LEU A 118 -9.72 -5.58 -19.98
C LEU A 118 -10.31 -4.19 -20.28
N PHE A 119 -11.38 -3.81 -19.58
CA PHE A 119 -12.01 -2.51 -19.74
C PHE A 119 -11.05 -1.38 -19.33
N THR A 120 -10.38 -1.52 -18.18
CA THR A 120 -9.40 -0.53 -17.71
C THR A 120 -8.23 -0.42 -18.69
N THR A 121 -7.72 -1.54 -19.19
CA THR A 121 -6.67 -1.58 -20.22
C THR A 121 -7.13 -0.87 -21.50
N GLY A 122 -8.36 -1.13 -21.96
CA GLY A 122 -8.95 -0.45 -23.12
C GLY A 122 -9.07 1.07 -22.93
N CYS A 123 -9.55 1.52 -21.76
CA CYS A 123 -9.63 2.94 -21.44
C CYS A 123 -8.24 3.62 -21.42
N ILE A 124 -7.22 2.95 -20.88
CA ILE A 124 -5.85 3.47 -20.84
C ILE A 124 -5.27 3.58 -22.26
N LEU A 125 -5.44 2.55 -23.09
CA LEU A 125 -4.98 2.57 -24.49
C LEU A 125 -5.68 3.66 -25.33
N MET A 126 -6.96 3.94 -25.06
CA MET A 126 -7.71 4.99 -25.73
C MET A 126 -7.29 6.39 -25.27
N THR A 127 -6.97 6.56 -23.98
CA THR A 127 -6.64 7.87 -23.39
C THR A 127 -5.18 8.26 -23.60
N VAL A 128 -4.26 7.29 -23.68
CA VAL A 128 -2.83 7.54 -23.87
C VAL A 128 -2.44 7.09 -25.29
N PRO A 129 -2.35 8.02 -26.27
CA PRO A 129 -1.91 7.66 -27.60
C PRO A 129 -0.42 7.26 -27.54
N LYS A 130 -0.09 6.05 -28.01
CA LYS A 130 1.26 5.41 -28.10
C LYS A 130 1.72 4.52 -26.93
N LEU A 131 0.83 3.81 -26.23
CA LEU A 131 1.25 2.68 -25.38
C LEU A 131 1.44 1.41 -26.22
N THR A 132 2.70 1.00 -26.42
CA THR A 132 3.04 -0.31 -26.98
C THR A 132 2.84 -1.35 -25.86
N LEU A 133 1.87 -2.25 -26.03
CA LEU A 133 1.69 -3.41 -25.13
C LEU A 133 2.90 -4.34 -25.29
N HIS A 134 3.90 -4.19 -24.42
CA HIS A 134 4.87 -5.25 -24.15
C HIS A 134 4.18 -6.28 -23.26
N LEU A 135 3.43 -7.18 -23.90
CA LEU A 135 2.92 -8.40 -23.27
C LEU A 135 4.04 -9.43 -23.15
#